data_AF-A0A352RFB9-F1
#
_entry.id   AF-A0A352RFB9-F1
#
_cell.length_a   1.000
_cell.length_b   1.000
_cell.length_c   1.000
_cell.angle_alpha   90.00
_cell.angle_beta   90.00
_cell.angle_gamma   90.00
#
_symmetry.space_group_name_H-M   'P 1'
#
loop_
_entity.id
_entity.type
_entity.pdbx_description
1 polymer ?
#
loop_
_entity_poly.entity_id
_entity_poly.type
_entity_poly.pdbx_seq_one_letter_code
_entity_poly.pdbx_strand_id
1 'polypeptide(L)'
;MPQTIESLIKLAETDRDLQKYIFAKSHLERQIDTARSVVDQHQKTVEQKKDKFELLSAECKDVNNNLQIQEELISRLDSQVPKIRNEKEFATSKNQLEEARKILGLLEDKMLDLDLKKEDLEKEIETINNRLSESNTEFK
;
A
#
# COMPACT_ATOMS: atom_id res chain seq x y z
N MET A 1 -56.83 48.12 -1.37
CA MET A 1 -56.87 46.87 -2.17
C MET A 1 -55.58 46.63 -2.98
N PRO A 2 -54.93 47.62 -3.64
CA PRO A 2 -53.71 47.38 -4.42
C PRO A 2 -52.47 46.98 -3.59
N GLN A 3 -52.29 47.62 -2.41
CA GLN A 3 -51.13 47.38 -1.53
C GLN A 3 -51.02 45.93 -1.04
N THR A 4 -52.15 45.24 -0.86
CA THR A 4 -52.17 43.83 -0.42
C THR A 4 -51.70 42.87 -1.52
N ILE A 5 -51.96 43.20 -2.78
CA ILE A 5 -51.55 42.37 -3.93
C ILE A 5 -50.03 42.45 -4.12
N GLU A 6 -49.44 43.64 -3.97
CA GLU A 6 -47.99 43.81 -4.11
C GLU A 6 -47.20 43.08 -3.00
N SER A 7 -47.69 43.09 -1.76
CA SER A 7 -47.11 42.30 -0.67
C SER A 7 -47.20 40.79 -0.91
N LEU A 8 -48.31 40.31 -1.49
CA LEU A 8 -48.47 38.91 -1.84
C LEU A 8 -47.53 38.47 -2.98
N ILE A 9 -47.29 39.34 -3.97
CA ILE A 9 -46.30 39.09 -5.03
C ILE A 9 -44.90 38.98 -4.43
N LYS A 10 -44.48 39.94 -3.61
CA LYS A 10 -43.16 39.92 -2.94
C LYS A 10 -42.97 38.68 -2.05
N LEU A 11 -44.04 38.25 -1.37
CA LEU A 11 -44.02 37.01 -0.58
C LEU A 11 -43.83 35.78 -1.46
N ALA A 12 -44.56 35.67 -2.58
CA ALA A 12 -44.42 34.56 -3.52
C ALA A 12 -43.04 34.52 -4.21
N GLU A 13 -42.46 35.69 -4.50
CA GLU A 13 -41.10 35.80 -5.02
C GLU A 13 -40.07 35.31 -4.01
N THR A 14 -40.22 35.72 -2.75
CA THR A 14 -39.36 35.28 -1.64
C THR A 14 -39.48 33.78 -1.40
N ASP A 15 -40.69 33.21 -1.43
CA ASP A 15 -40.90 31.77 -1.28
C ASP A 15 -40.25 30.97 -2.40
N ARG A 16 -40.39 31.42 -3.65
CA ARG A 16 -39.72 30.83 -4.82
C ARG A 16 -38.20 30.84 -4.66
N ASP A 17 -37.61 31.95 -4.20
CA ASP A 17 -36.17 32.02 -4.01
C ASP A 17 -35.72 31.16 -2.81
N LEU A 18 -36.50 31.09 -1.73
CA LEU A 18 -36.26 30.17 -0.63
C LEU A 18 -36.25 28.71 -1.10
N GLN A 19 -37.20 28.30 -1.95
CA GLN A 19 -37.23 26.95 -2.53
C GLN A 19 -35.97 26.66 -3.37
N LYS A 20 -35.49 27.62 -4.17
CA LYS A 20 -34.23 27.47 -4.92
C LYS A 20 -33.05 27.29 -3.97
N TYR A 21 -32.97 28.06 -2.89
CA TYR A 21 -31.90 27.92 -1.90
C TYR A 21 -31.96 26.60 -1.15
N ILE A 22 -33.14 26.10 -0.80
CA ILE A 22 -33.32 24.78 -0.18
C ILE A 22 -32.83 23.67 -1.13
N PHE A 23 -33.19 23.75 -2.41
CA PHE A 23 -32.73 22.79 -3.41
C PHE A 23 -31.20 22.84 -3.58
N ALA A 24 -30.63 24.04 -3.73
CA ALA A 24 -29.18 24.22 -3.86
C ALA A 24 -28.43 23.70 -2.63
N LYS A 25 -28.94 23.99 -1.41
CA LYS A 25 -28.38 23.47 -0.16
C LYS A 25 -28.38 21.94 -0.15
N SER A 26 -29.51 21.30 -0.45
CA SER A 26 -29.59 19.82 -0.47
C SER A 26 -28.66 19.21 -1.53
N HIS A 27 -28.50 19.88 -2.68
CA HIS A 27 -27.57 19.43 -3.70
C HIS A 27 -26.11 19.51 -3.23
N LEU A 28 -25.73 20.61 -2.59
CA LEU A 28 -24.39 20.79 -2.01
C LEU A 28 -24.11 19.77 -0.89
N GLU A 29 -25.08 19.51 0.00
CA GLU A 29 -24.95 18.48 1.04
C GLU A 29 -24.64 17.11 0.45
N ARG A 30 -25.34 16.70 -0.63
CA ARG A 30 -25.06 15.43 -1.34
C ARG A 30 -23.68 15.39 -1.98
N GLN A 31 -23.22 16.51 -2.54
CA GLN A 31 -21.87 16.60 -3.10
C GLN A 31 -20.81 16.44 -2.01
N ILE A 32 -21.01 17.08 -0.85
CA ILE A 32 -20.10 16.96 0.31
C ILE A 32 -20.06 15.53 0.82
N ASP A 33 -21.22 14.87 0.97
CA ASP A 33 -21.29 13.48 1.43
C ASP A 33 -20.59 12.52 0.45
N THR A 34 -20.77 12.75 -0.85
CA THR A 34 -20.08 11.97 -1.89
C THR A 34 -18.57 12.17 -1.81
N ALA A 35 -18.10 13.40 -1.72
CA ALA A 35 -16.68 13.72 -1.61
C ALA A 35 -16.06 13.10 -0.34
N ARG A 36 -16.74 13.18 0.80
CA ARG A 36 -16.33 12.52 2.05
C ARG A 36 -16.19 11.02 1.89
N SER A 37 -17.19 10.37 1.30
CA SER A 37 -17.15 8.92 1.06
C SER A 37 -15.96 8.50 0.20
N VAL A 38 -15.60 9.30 -0.81
CA VAL A 38 -14.44 9.02 -1.68
C VAL A 38 -13.13 9.15 -0.87
N VAL A 39 -12.99 10.21 -0.08
CA VAL A 39 -11.82 10.44 0.78
C VAL A 39 -11.65 9.32 1.80
N ASP A 40 -12.73 8.94 2.50
CA ASP A 40 -12.71 7.87 3.50
C ASP A 40 -12.29 6.53 2.87
N GLN A 41 -12.78 6.22 1.67
CA GLN A 41 -12.39 5.02 0.94
C GLN A 41 -10.92 5.03 0.55
N HIS A 42 -10.40 6.19 0.12
CA HIS A 42 -8.98 6.35 -0.21
C HIS A 42 -8.10 6.19 1.02
N GLN A 43 -8.46 6.86 2.11
CA GLN A 43 -7.71 6.79 3.37
C GLN A 43 -7.63 5.34 3.87
N LYS A 44 -8.75 4.61 3.85
CA LYS A 44 -8.78 3.18 4.20
C LYS A 44 -7.88 2.35 3.28
N THR A 45 -7.88 2.62 1.99
CA THR A 45 -7.05 1.88 1.03
C THR A 45 -5.56 2.15 1.25
N VAL A 46 -5.18 3.41 1.48
CA VAL A 46 -3.79 3.81 1.76
C VAL A 46 -3.30 3.16 3.05
N GLU A 47 -4.11 3.17 4.11
CA GLU A 47 -3.75 2.54 5.38
C GLU A 47 -3.52 1.03 5.21
N GLN A 48 -4.42 0.33 4.52
CA GLN A 48 -4.24 -1.10 4.20
C GLN A 48 -2.95 -1.40 3.41
N LYS A 49 -2.60 -0.53 2.45
CA LYS A 49 -1.36 -0.70 1.66
C LYS A 49 -0.13 -0.43 2.52
N LYS A 50 -0.19 0.54 3.43
CA LYS A 50 0.89 0.83 4.38
C LYS A 50 1.11 -0.33 5.36
N ASP A 51 0.05 -0.92 5.90
CA ASP A 51 0.16 -2.10 6.76
C ASP A 51 0.83 -3.27 6.02
N LYS A 52 0.45 -3.49 4.75
CA LYS A 52 1.08 -4.50 3.90
C LYS A 52 2.57 -4.20 3.65
N PHE A 53 2.93 -2.93 3.48
CA PHE A 53 4.33 -2.52 3.33
C PHE A 53 5.14 -2.79 4.60
N GLU A 54 4.59 -2.51 5.78
CA GLU A 54 5.24 -2.81 7.07
C GLU A 54 5.47 -4.33 7.24
N LEU A 55 4.48 -5.16 6.88
CA LEU A 55 4.62 -6.61 6.87
C LEU A 55 5.73 -7.10 5.93
N LEU A 56 5.78 -6.60 4.68
CA LEU A 56 6.84 -6.94 3.74
C LEU A 56 8.22 -6.45 4.20
N SER A 57 8.27 -5.30 4.88
CA SER A 57 9.51 -4.78 5.45
C SER A 57 10.06 -5.70 6.54
N ALA A 58 9.18 -6.19 7.43
CA ALA A 58 9.55 -7.19 8.43
C ALA A 58 10.02 -8.50 7.77
N GLU A 59 9.30 -9.01 6.77
CA GLU A 59 9.68 -10.22 6.06
C GLU A 59 11.05 -10.09 5.36
N CYS A 60 11.33 -8.97 4.70
CA CYS A 60 12.65 -8.70 4.12
C CYS A 60 13.76 -8.72 5.17
N LYS A 61 13.52 -8.15 6.35
CA LYS A 61 14.51 -8.15 7.43
C LYS A 61 14.81 -9.58 7.90
N ASP A 62 13.78 -10.42 8.01
CA ASP A 62 13.94 -11.81 8.40
C ASP A 62 14.68 -12.63 7.34
N VAL A 63 14.33 -12.46 6.06
CA VAL A 63 15.04 -13.11 4.94
C VAL A 63 16.50 -12.66 4.89
N ASN A 64 16.77 -11.38 5.08
CA ASN A 64 18.14 -10.85 5.10
C ASN A 64 18.97 -11.41 6.27
N ASN A 65 18.38 -11.53 7.46
CA ASN A 65 19.04 -12.19 8.59
C ASN A 65 19.37 -13.65 8.27
N ASN A 66 18.44 -14.37 7.63
CA ASN A 66 18.67 -15.76 7.23
C ASN A 66 19.76 -15.89 6.16
N LEU A 67 19.81 -14.97 5.19
CA LEU A 67 20.90 -14.89 4.20
C LEU A 67 22.25 -14.78 4.89
N GLN A 68 22.41 -13.83 5.81
CA GLN A 68 23.66 -13.63 6.54
C GLN A 68 24.08 -14.90 7.31
N ILE A 69 23.16 -15.52 8.05
CA ILE A 69 23.43 -16.77 8.78
C ILE A 69 23.88 -17.87 7.82
N GLN A 70 23.26 -17.96 6.64
CA GLN A 70 23.55 -18.96 5.64
C GLN A 70 24.93 -18.74 4.99
N GLU A 71 25.28 -17.50 4.68
CA GLU A 71 26.61 -17.12 4.17
C GLU A 71 27.72 -17.44 5.18
N GLU A 72 27.50 -17.17 6.47
CA GLU A 72 28.43 -17.53 7.54
C GLU A 72 28.59 -19.05 7.69
N LEU A 73 27.50 -19.81 7.53
CA LEU A 73 27.54 -21.28 7.51
C LEU A 73 28.36 -21.80 6.32
N ILE A 74 28.10 -21.27 5.12
CA ILE A 74 28.84 -21.63 3.90
C ILE A 74 30.32 -21.32 4.07
N SER A 75 30.66 -20.13 4.57
CA SER A 75 32.05 -19.72 4.81
C SER A 75 32.78 -20.68 5.77
N ARG A 76 32.10 -21.13 6.84
CA ARG A 76 32.64 -22.14 7.75
C ARG A 76 32.85 -23.48 7.06
N LEU A 77 31.85 -23.98 6.34
CA LEU A 77 31.93 -25.25 5.63
C LEU A 77 33.01 -25.23 4.53
N ASP A 78 33.10 -24.16 3.74
CA ASP A 78 34.14 -23.98 2.72
C ASP A 78 35.56 -24.02 3.32
N SER A 79 35.73 -23.53 4.54
CA SER A 79 37.03 -23.60 5.25
C SER A 79 37.35 -24.98 5.82
N GLN A 80 36.33 -25.79 6.13
CA GLN A 80 36.45 -27.07 6.82
C GLN A 80 36.54 -28.25 5.86
N VAL A 81 35.67 -28.30 4.85
CA VAL A 81 35.57 -29.40 3.87
C VAL A 81 36.93 -29.79 3.29
N PRO A 82 37.81 -28.85 2.83
CA PRO A 82 39.11 -29.21 2.26
C PRO A 82 40.10 -29.82 3.26
N LYS A 83 39.87 -29.64 4.56
CA LYS A 83 40.76 -30.13 5.63
C LYS A 83 40.39 -31.54 6.10
N ILE A 84 39.22 -32.05 5.72
CA ILE A 84 38.74 -33.37 6.13
C ILE A 84 39.48 -34.45 5.35
N ARG A 85 40.12 -35.37 6.08
CA ARG A 85 40.87 -36.50 5.50
C ARG A 85 40.06 -37.80 5.46
N ASN A 86 39.03 -37.91 6.29
CA ASN A 86 38.14 -39.06 6.30
C ASN A 86 37.14 -38.93 5.15
N GLU A 87 37.15 -39.90 4.24
CA GLU A 87 36.37 -39.86 3.00
C GLU A 87 34.85 -39.85 3.23
N LYS A 88 34.37 -40.54 4.27
CA LYS A 88 32.95 -40.56 4.63
C LYS A 88 32.49 -39.22 5.21
N GLU A 89 33.32 -38.63 6.08
CA GLU A 89 33.06 -37.30 6.67
C GLU A 89 33.15 -36.21 5.60
N PHE A 90 34.10 -36.34 4.67
CA PHE A 90 34.26 -35.42 3.54
C PHE A 90 33.03 -35.42 2.66
N ALA A 91 32.54 -36.59 2.24
CA ALA A 91 31.33 -36.70 1.43
C ALA A 91 30.10 -36.08 2.14
N THR A 92 29.96 -36.33 3.44
CA THR A 92 28.87 -35.77 4.24
C THR A 92 28.94 -34.23 4.31
N SER A 93 30.12 -33.68 4.62
CA SER A 93 30.32 -32.24 4.76
C SER A 93 30.22 -31.52 3.41
N LYS A 94 30.66 -32.16 2.32
CA LYS A 94 30.49 -31.65 0.96
C LYS A 94 29.01 -31.55 0.57
N ASN A 95 28.21 -32.56 0.89
CA ASN A 95 26.76 -32.52 0.65
C ASN A 95 26.10 -31.40 1.47
N GLN A 96 26.48 -31.23 2.75
CA GLN A 96 25.98 -30.13 3.58
C GLN A 96 26.32 -28.75 2.98
N LEU A 97 27.52 -28.58 2.43
CA LEU A 97 27.93 -27.35 1.76
C LEU A 97 27.09 -27.09 0.49
N GLU A 98 26.83 -28.12 -0.31
CA GLU A 98 26.01 -28.00 -1.52
C GLU A 98 24.54 -27.70 -1.19
N GLU A 99 23.97 -28.37 -0.19
CA GLU A 99 22.65 -28.05 0.35
C GLU A 99 22.59 -26.63 0.89
N ALA A 100 23.62 -26.19 1.61
CA ALA A 100 23.69 -24.84 2.14
C ALA A 100 23.69 -23.78 1.02
N ARG A 101 24.44 -24.01 -0.06
CA ARG A 101 24.45 -23.13 -1.25
C ARG A 101 23.09 -23.13 -1.97
N LYS A 102 22.42 -24.28 -2.04
CA LYS A 102 21.08 -24.35 -2.60
C LYS A 102 20.07 -23.53 -1.79
N ILE A 103 20.13 -23.61 -0.46
CA ILE A 103 19.28 -22.81 0.43
C ILE A 103 19.57 -21.31 0.27
N LEU A 104 20.85 -20.93 0.12
CA LEU A 104 21.23 -19.54 -0.14
C LEU A 104 20.53 -19.02 -1.41
N GLY A 105 20.59 -19.75 -2.53
CA GLY A 105 19.91 -19.34 -3.77
C GLY A 105 18.40 -19.18 -3.61
N LEU A 106 17.74 -20.08 -2.86
CA LEU A 106 16.30 -19.95 -2.58
C LEU A 106 15.97 -18.70 -1.73
N LEU A 107 16.86 -18.31 -0.82
CA LEU A 107 16.69 -17.11 -0.02
C LEU A 107 16.94 -15.84 -0.86
N GLU A 108 17.90 -15.86 -1.78
CA GLU A 108 18.16 -14.78 -2.74
C GLU A 108 16.95 -14.57 -3.67
N ASP A 109 16.41 -15.65 -4.23
CA ASP A 109 15.18 -15.61 -5.04
C ASP A 109 14.01 -15.03 -4.25
N LYS A 110 13.84 -15.46 -2.99
CA LYS A 110 12.80 -14.93 -2.11
C LYS A 110 12.98 -13.44 -1.83
N MET A 111 14.22 -12.98 -1.66
CA MET A 111 14.51 -11.56 -1.43
C MET A 111 14.13 -10.72 -2.67
N LEU A 112 14.48 -11.20 -3.87
CA LEU A 112 14.10 -10.56 -5.13
C LEU A 112 12.57 -10.47 -5.29
N ASP A 113 11.85 -11.54 -5.00
CA ASP A 113 10.38 -11.57 -5.03
C ASP A 113 9.76 -10.54 -4.08
N LEU A 114 10.36 -10.34 -2.91
CA LEU A 114 9.88 -9.36 -1.93
C LEU A 114 10.16 -7.92 -2.40
N ASP A 115 11.31 -7.67 -3.01
CA ASP A 115 11.65 -6.36 -3.57
C ASP A 115 10.70 -5.98 -4.72
N LEU A 116 10.39 -6.92 -5.62
CA LEU A 116 9.39 -6.71 -6.67
C LEU A 116 8.01 -6.38 -6.10
N LYS A 117 7.56 -7.12 -5.07
CA LYS A 117 6.27 -6.86 -4.41
C LYS A 117 6.23 -5.49 -3.73
N LYS A 118 7.35 -5.01 -3.19
CA LYS A 118 7.46 -3.66 -2.62
C LYS A 118 7.35 -2.60 -3.69
N GLU A 119 8.10 -2.75 -4.79
CA GLU A 119 8.04 -1.82 -5.92
C GLU A 119 6.62 -1.72 -6.50
N ASP A 120 5.93 -2.85 -6.68
CA ASP A 120 4.54 -2.87 -7.15
C ASP A 120 3.60 -2.12 -6.19
N LEU A 121 3.77 -2.30 -4.88
CA LEU A 121 2.96 -1.59 -3.88
C LEU A 121 3.24 -0.09 -3.87
N GLU A 122 4.49 0.33 -4.04
CA GLU A 122 4.86 1.75 -4.13
C GLU A 122 4.18 2.39 -5.34
N LYS A 123 4.22 1.73 -6.51
CA LYS A 123 3.50 2.19 -7.72
C LYS A 123 2.00 2.27 -7.51
N GLU A 124 1.39 1.29 -6.85
CA GLU A 124 -0.04 1.31 -6.53
C GLU A 124 -0.40 2.49 -5.62
N ILE A 125 0.41 2.76 -4.58
CA ILE A 125 0.20 3.89 -3.67
C ILE A 125 0.34 5.22 -4.43
N GLU A 126 1.36 5.36 -5.27
CA GLU A 126 1.56 6.54 -6.11
C GLU A 126 0.37 6.76 -7.05
N THR A 127 -0.13 5.70 -7.70
CA THR A 127 -1.31 5.76 -8.56
C THR A 127 -2.55 6.24 -7.81
N ILE A 128 -2.77 5.76 -6.58
CA ILE A 128 -3.89 6.18 -5.73
C ILE A 128 -3.74 7.66 -5.36
N ASN A 129 -2.55 8.09 -4.98
CA ASN A 129 -2.30 9.49 -4.61
C ASN A 129 -2.50 10.44 -5.80
N ASN A 130 -2.06 10.05 -7.00
CA ASN A 130 -2.26 10.84 -8.21
C ASN A 130 -3.75 10.99 -8.53
N ARG A 131 -4.54 9.91 -8.48
CA ARG A 131 -6.01 9.96 -8.67
C ARG A 131 -6.71 10.83 -7.63
N LEU A 132 -6.26 10.79 -6.37
CA LEU A 132 -6.80 11.66 -5.33
C LEU A 132 -6.46 13.13 -5.61
N SER A 133 -5.25 13.41 -6.08
CA SER A 133 -4.82 14.77 -6.44
C SER A 133 -5.64 15.32 -7.61
N GLU A 134 -5.91 14.50 -8.63
CA GLU A 134 -6.76 14.84 -9.76
C GLU A 134 -8.20 15.11 -9.30
N SER A 135 -8.77 14.21 -8.49
CA SER A 135 -10.12 14.40 -7.94
C SER A 135 -10.24 15.68 -7.11
N ASN A 136 -9.23 16.01 -6.30
CA ASN A 136 -9.19 17.27 -5.54
C ASN A 136 -9.10 18.52 -6.44
N THR A 137 -8.62 18.41 -7.67
CA THR A 137 -8.62 19.53 -8.63
C THR A 137 -9.95 19.70 -9.36
N GLU A 138 -10.75 18.64 -9.50
CA GLU A 138 -12.09 18.71 -10.13
C GLU A 138 -13.12 19.48 -9.29
N PHE A 139 -12.85 19.66 -7.99
CA PHE A 139 -13.70 20.44 -7.07
C PHE A 139 -13.27 21.91 -6.90
N LYS A 140 -12.28 22.40 -7.67
CA LYS A 140 -11.89 23.82 -7.74
C LYS A 140 -12.59 24.55 -8.88
#